data_AF-A0A5C3M870-F1
#
_entry.id   AF-A0A5C3M870-F1
#
_cell.length_a   1.000
_cell.length_b   1.000
_cell.length_c   1.000
_cell.angle_alpha   90.00
_cell.angle_beta   90.00
_cell.angle_gamma   90.00
#
_symmetry.space_group_name_H-M   'P 1'
#
loop_
_entity.id
_entity.type
_entity.pdbx_description
1 polymer ?
#
loop_
_entity_poly.entity_id
_entity_poly.type
_entity_poly.pdbx_seq_one_letter_code
_entity_poly.pdbx_strand_id
1 'polypeptide(L)'
;MPKERRKRIGAHEPSVKLNKRTFASQQNTVQYVEVGAAMNDSPADIFHSMGDVATISLSKKQKQQLKREALLQKLEGSKSPYSKSHNRRLKRKANEQIAGGLDDIQAVITALDDTAPSQPSDEHAQSDSMTTEGEKAKANPKIGKIGEGKGVPLSKRQRKRALQLERVRHPLILTNSHFSSNPFETIRLHAQNTLLKH
;
A
#
# COMPACT_ATOMS: atom_id res chain seq x y z
N MET A 1 -25.77 -48.63 -14.76
CA MET A 1 -25.01 -47.74 -15.66
C MET A 1 -24.06 -46.86 -14.84
N PRO A 2 -22.75 -46.85 -15.12
CA PRO A 2 -21.80 -46.02 -14.39
C PRO A 2 -21.89 -44.56 -14.87
N LYS A 3 -22.02 -43.62 -13.93
CA LYS A 3 -22.07 -42.18 -14.25
C LYS A 3 -20.65 -41.65 -14.49
N GLU A 4 -20.39 -41.18 -15.70
CA GLU A 4 -19.14 -40.48 -16.06
C GLU A 4 -18.94 -39.22 -15.22
N ARG A 5 -17.79 -39.14 -14.54
CA ARG A 5 -17.37 -37.94 -13.82
C ARG A 5 -16.63 -37.01 -14.79
N ARG A 6 -17.26 -35.87 -15.15
CA ARG A 6 -16.62 -34.79 -15.90
C ARG A 6 -15.38 -34.27 -15.16
N LYS A 7 -14.20 -34.41 -15.79
CA LYS A 7 -12.95 -33.78 -15.33
C LYS A 7 -13.07 -32.27 -15.49
N ARG A 8 -12.79 -31.53 -14.41
CA ARG A 8 -12.76 -30.05 -14.41
C ARG A 8 -11.55 -29.58 -15.22
N ILE A 9 -11.77 -29.12 -16.44
CA ILE A 9 -10.81 -28.32 -17.20
C ILE A 9 -10.96 -26.89 -16.69
N GLY A 10 -10.12 -26.51 -15.73
CA GLY A 10 -10.18 -25.20 -15.07
C GLY A 10 -8.81 -24.73 -14.58
N ALA A 11 -7.73 -25.23 -15.18
CA ALA A 11 -6.41 -24.68 -14.99
C ALA A 11 -6.21 -23.62 -16.07
N HIS A 12 -6.25 -22.34 -15.67
CA HIS A 12 -5.75 -21.26 -16.51
C HIS A 12 -4.30 -21.54 -16.91
N GLU A 13 -3.90 -21.13 -18.12
CA GLU A 13 -2.50 -21.20 -18.53
C GLU A 13 -1.61 -20.43 -17.52
N PRO A 14 -0.44 -20.98 -17.15
CA PRO A 14 0.47 -20.28 -16.26
C PRO A 14 0.96 -19.00 -16.93
N SER A 15 0.76 -17.85 -16.28
CA SER A 15 1.25 -16.55 -16.77
C SER A 15 2.74 -16.61 -17.11
N VAL A 16 3.10 -16.02 -18.25
CA VAL A 16 4.49 -15.89 -18.74
C VAL A 16 5.39 -15.39 -17.60
N LYS A 17 6.41 -16.19 -17.26
CA LYS A 17 7.39 -15.84 -16.24
C LYS A 17 8.33 -14.78 -16.82
N LEU A 18 8.09 -13.52 -16.46
CA LEU A 18 9.03 -12.45 -16.77
C LEU A 18 10.36 -12.70 -16.04
N ASN A 19 11.47 -12.47 -16.75
CA ASN A 19 12.81 -12.52 -16.15
C ASN A 19 12.85 -11.54 -14.98
N LYS A 20 13.16 -12.06 -13.79
CA LYS A 20 13.26 -11.27 -12.57
C LYS A 20 14.36 -10.23 -12.77
N ARG A 21 14.00 -8.94 -12.81
CA ARG A 21 14.98 -7.83 -12.76
C ARG A 21 15.88 -8.03 -11.54
N THR A 22 17.17 -8.21 -11.79
CA THR A 22 18.22 -8.38 -10.77
C THR A 22 18.81 -7.05 -10.29
N PHE A 23 18.20 -5.92 -10.65
CA PHE A 23 18.63 -4.61 -10.17
C PHE A 23 18.07 -4.35 -8.77
N ALA A 24 18.62 -5.04 -7.78
CA ALA A 24 18.63 -4.55 -6.42
C ALA A 24 20.09 -4.21 -6.10
N SER A 25 20.45 -2.93 -6.20
CA SER A 25 21.72 -2.44 -5.68
C SER A 25 21.76 -2.77 -4.18
N GLN A 26 22.80 -3.46 -3.73
CA GLN A 26 23.00 -3.72 -2.32
C GLN A 26 23.15 -2.38 -1.60
N GLN A 27 22.50 -2.19 -0.45
CA GLN A 27 22.51 -0.90 0.27
C GLN A 27 23.92 -0.45 0.70
N ASN A 28 24.92 -1.33 0.63
CA ASN A 28 26.32 -1.02 0.92
C ASN A 28 27.16 -0.57 -0.31
N THR A 29 26.57 -0.45 -1.51
CA THR A 29 27.29 0.01 -2.71
C THR A 29 26.88 1.41 -3.18
N VAL A 30 26.12 2.15 -2.37
CA VAL A 30 25.74 3.52 -2.70
C VAL A 30 26.91 4.44 -2.34
N GLN A 31 27.83 4.65 -3.28
CA GLN A 31 28.77 5.75 -3.19
C GLN A 31 28.01 7.07 -3.36
N TYR A 32 28.33 8.05 -2.51
CA TYR A 32 27.86 9.41 -2.69
C TYR A 32 28.50 9.96 -3.96
N VAL A 33 27.75 10.00 -5.06
CA VAL A 33 28.19 10.60 -6.32
C VAL A 33 27.70 12.04 -6.32
N GLU A 34 28.64 12.97 -6.27
CA GLU A 34 28.36 14.40 -6.40
C GLU A 34 27.85 14.67 -7.82
N VAL A 35 26.62 15.19 -7.92
CA VAL A 35 25.92 15.39 -9.19
C VAL A 35 26.64 16.49 -9.97
N GLY A 36 27.54 16.10 -10.89
CA GLY A 36 28.32 17.01 -11.73
C GLY A 36 29.78 16.58 -11.97
N ALA A 37 30.34 15.69 -11.14
CA ALA A 37 31.75 15.29 -11.25
C ALA A 37 32.09 14.54 -12.55
N ALA A 38 31.15 13.78 -13.10
CA ALA A 38 31.34 12.95 -14.29
C ALA A 38 31.07 13.67 -15.63
N MET A 39 30.85 15.00 -15.63
CA MET A 39 30.57 15.72 -16.89
C MET A 39 31.78 15.84 -17.82
N ASN A 40 33.00 15.62 -17.31
CA ASN A 40 34.25 15.70 -18.08
C ASN A 40 34.82 14.33 -18.47
N ASP A 41 34.21 13.23 -18.01
CA ASP A 41 34.70 11.89 -18.31
C ASP A 41 34.16 11.40 -19.65
N SER A 42 35.06 10.88 -20.49
CA SER A 42 34.68 10.29 -21.77
C SER A 42 33.77 9.07 -21.53
N PRO A 43 32.69 8.89 -22.30
CA PRO A 43 31.79 7.73 -22.14
C PRO A 43 32.53 6.39 -22.17
N ALA A 44 33.65 6.29 -22.90
CA ALA A 44 34.49 5.09 -22.95
C ALA A 44 35.15 4.77 -21.60
N ASP A 45 35.60 5.79 -20.85
CA ASP A 45 36.24 5.62 -19.54
C ASP A 45 35.23 5.21 -18.46
N ILE A 46 33.98 5.66 -18.57
CA ILE A 46 32.88 5.23 -17.69
C ILE A 46 32.56 3.74 -17.90
N PHE A 47 32.62 3.25 -19.14
CA PHE A 47 32.44 1.81 -19.41
C PHE A 47 33.63 0.97 -18.94
N HIS A 48 34.85 1.50 -18.96
CA HIS A 48 36.03 0.79 -18.48
C HIS A 48 36.10 0.75 -16.95
N SER A 49 35.68 1.83 -16.27
CA SER A 49 35.62 1.87 -14.80
C SER A 49 34.55 0.93 -14.21
N MET A 50 33.48 0.63 -14.96
CA MET A 50 32.50 -0.41 -14.59
C MET A 50 32.91 -1.83 -14.99
N GLY A 51 33.85 -2.00 -15.91
CA GLY A 51 34.35 -3.30 -16.38
C GLY A 51 35.23 -4.03 -15.37
N ASP A 52 35.87 -3.29 -14.46
CA ASP A 52 36.73 -3.81 -13.39
C ASP A 52 35.96 -4.27 -12.15
N VAL A 53 34.63 -4.37 -12.22
CA VAL A 53 33.87 -5.16 -11.24
C VAL A 53 34.10 -6.62 -11.58
N ALA A 54 35.29 -7.09 -11.19
CA ALA A 54 35.70 -8.48 -11.22
C ALA A 54 34.50 -9.32 -10.80
N THR A 55 33.96 -10.07 -11.76
CA THR A 55 32.94 -11.08 -11.46
C THR A 55 33.66 -12.12 -10.62
N ILE A 56 33.70 -11.90 -9.30
CA ILE A 56 34.40 -12.76 -8.36
C ILE A 56 33.83 -14.14 -8.61
N SER A 57 34.59 -14.99 -9.29
CA SER A 57 34.20 -16.31 -9.74
C SER A 57 34.28 -17.24 -8.53
N LEU A 58 33.47 -16.93 -7.51
CA LEU A 58 33.45 -17.64 -6.25
C LEU A 58 33.11 -19.10 -6.55
N SER A 59 33.98 -19.98 -6.07
CA SER A 59 33.74 -21.41 -6.11
C SER A 59 32.40 -21.73 -5.43
N LYS A 60 31.76 -22.82 -5.86
CA LYS A 60 30.46 -23.24 -5.29
C LYS A 60 30.53 -23.36 -3.75
N LYS A 61 31.68 -23.78 -3.23
CA LYS A 61 31.98 -23.87 -1.78
C LYS A 61 31.99 -22.49 -1.11
N GLN A 62 32.68 -21.50 -1.68
CA GLN A 62 32.68 -20.13 -1.17
C GLN A 62 31.28 -19.51 -1.19
N LYS A 63 30.51 -19.73 -2.27
CA LYS A 63 29.11 -19.27 -2.35
C LYS A 63 28.24 -19.90 -1.27
N GLN A 64 28.43 -21.19 -0.98
CA GLN A 64 27.69 -21.87 0.08
C GLN A 64 28.07 -21.35 1.48
N GLN A 65 29.36 -21.06 1.69
CA GLN A 65 29.85 -20.51 2.95
C GLN A 65 29.30 -19.10 3.19
N LEU A 66 29.35 -18.21 2.20
CA LEU A 66 28.75 -16.88 2.29
C LEU A 66 27.24 -16.93 2.56
N LYS A 67 26.52 -17.89 1.94
CA LYS A 67 25.10 -18.12 2.23
C LYS A 67 24.87 -18.56 3.68
N ARG A 68 25.72 -19.44 4.20
CA ARG A 68 25.65 -19.92 5.59
C ARG A 68 25.93 -18.78 6.56
N GLU A 69 26.97 -17.99 6.32
CA GLU A 69 27.34 -16.84 7.15
C GLU A 69 26.25 -15.76 7.12
N ALA A 70 25.71 -15.42 5.96
CA ALA A 70 24.59 -14.49 5.83
C ALA A 70 23.32 -14.99 6.55
N LEU A 71 23.07 -16.31 6.54
CA LEU A 71 21.97 -16.90 7.28
C LEU A 71 22.19 -16.79 8.79
N LEU A 72 23.40 -17.08 9.28
CA LEU A 72 23.74 -16.93 10.70
C LEU A 72 23.61 -15.48 11.16
N GLN A 73 24.12 -14.52 10.38
CA GLN A 73 23.99 -13.09 10.66
C GLN A 73 22.51 -12.66 10.69
N LYS A 74 21.67 -13.20 9.80
CA LYS A 74 20.22 -12.94 9.82
C LYS A 74 19.55 -13.56 11.04
N LEU A 75 19.97 -14.75 11.48
CA LEU A 75 19.46 -15.38 12.70
C LEU A 75 19.89 -14.59 13.93
N GLU A 76 21.13 -14.15 14.00
CA GLU A 76 21.67 -13.30 15.07
C GLU A 76 20.95 -11.96 15.12
N GLY A 77 20.76 -11.29 13.99
CA GLY A 77 19.96 -10.06 13.91
C GLY A 77 18.45 -10.26 14.18
N SER A 78 17.94 -11.48 14.03
CA SER A 78 16.54 -11.82 14.36
C SER A 78 16.33 -12.18 15.83
N LYS A 79 17.39 -12.34 16.62
CA LYS A 79 17.32 -12.41 18.09
C LYS A 79 17.10 -11.00 18.66
N SER A 80 15.98 -10.39 18.29
CA SER A 80 15.45 -9.31 19.09
C SER A 80 15.21 -9.89 20.50
N PRO A 81 15.74 -9.27 21.57
CA PRO A 81 15.56 -9.76 22.94
C PRO A 81 14.09 -9.79 23.37
N TYR A 82 13.21 -9.21 22.54
CA TYR A 82 11.80 -9.13 22.80
C TYR A 82 10.98 -10.01 21.86
N SER A 83 9.88 -10.52 22.39
CA SER A 83 8.95 -11.36 21.65
C SER A 83 8.38 -10.66 20.40
N LYS A 84 7.90 -11.45 19.44
CA LYS A 84 7.19 -10.95 18.23
C LYS A 84 6.07 -9.96 18.57
N SER A 85 5.39 -10.16 19.69
CA SER A 85 4.35 -9.25 20.21
C SER A 85 4.91 -7.88 20.59
N HIS A 86 6.03 -7.84 21.31
CA HIS A 86 6.67 -6.59 21.72
C HIS A 86 7.18 -5.79 20.51
N ASN A 87 7.81 -6.45 19.54
CA ASN A 87 8.25 -5.81 18.29
C ASN A 87 7.05 -5.21 17.51
N ARG A 88 5.90 -5.89 17.51
CA ARG A 88 4.68 -5.35 16.91
C ARG A 88 4.15 -4.13 17.66
N ARG A 89 4.26 -4.10 18.99
CA ARG A 89 3.91 -2.93 19.80
C ARG A 89 4.83 -1.75 19.53
N LEU A 90 6.15 -1.98 19.48
CA LEU A 90 7.13 -0.93 19.13
C LEU A 90 6.88 -0.35 17.75
N LYS A 91 6.62 -1.19 16.73
CA LYS A 91 6.29 -0.72 15.38
C LYS A 91 4.99 0.08 15.32
N ARG A 92 3.98 -0.29 16.13
CA ARG A 92 2.74 0.50 16.22
C ARG A 92 2.99 1.85 16.83
N LYS A 93 3.70 1.92 17.98
CA LYS A 93 4.09 3.19 18.61
C LYS A 93 4.91 4.07 17.67
N ALA A 94 5.91 3.52 16.99
CA ALA A 94 6.71 4.26 16.03
C ALA A 94 5.88 4.77 14.84
N ASN A 95 4.96 3.96 14.32
CA ASN A 95 4.06 4.38 13.25
C ASN A 95 3.04 5.43 13.72
N GLU A 96 2.56 5.35 14.96
CA GLU A 96 1.69 6.37 15.57
C GLU A 96 2.44 7.69 15.74
N GLN A 97 3.72 7.65 16.15
CA GLN A 97 4.58 8.84 16.22
C GLN A 97 4.88 9.44 14.85
N ILE A 98 5.08 8.64 13.80
CA ILE A 98 5.38 9.15 12.46
C ILE A 98 4.12 9.62 11.73
N ALA A 99 2.99 8.92 11.88
CA ALA A 99 1.73 9.25 11.20
C ALA A 99 0.86 10.24 11.97
N GLY A 100 1.15 10.45 13.26
CA GLY A 100 0.44 11.36 14.16
C GLY A 100 1.40 12.26 14.96
N GLY A 101 2.57 12.59 14.39
CA GLY A 101 3.65 13.40 14.98
C GLY A 101 3.31 14.86 15.23
N LEU A 102 2.11 15.11 15.76
CA LEU A 102 1.69 16.37 16.33
C LEU A 102 1.99 16.42 17.83
N ASP A 103 2.62 15.42 18.45
CA ASP A 103 2.97 15.45 19.89
C ASP A 103 3.91 16.63 20.21
N ASP A 104 4.92 16.88 19.36
CA ASP A 104 5.82 18.03 19.49
C ASP A 104 5.10 19.36 19.21
N ILE A 105 4.15 19.37 18.27
CA ILE A 105 3.32 20.54 17.97
C ILE A 105 2.32 20.80 19.10
N GLN A 106 1.76 19.76 19.72
CA GLN A 106 0.92 19.84 20.91
C GLN A 106 1.74 20.35 22.09
N ALA A 107 2.97 19.89 22.29
CA ALA A 107 3.85 20.41 23.33
C ALA A 107 4.14 21.91 23.15
N VAL A 108 4.40 22.35 21.91
CA VAL A 108 4.59 23.78 21.59
C VAL A 108 3.30 24.58 21.76
N ILE A 109 2.15 24.04 21.33
CA ILE A 109 0.84 24.68 21.53
C ILE A 109 0.50 24.80 23.01
N THR A 110 0.76 23.77 23.82
CA THR A 110 0.50 23.80 25.27
C THR A 110 1.38 24.85 25.97
N ALA A 111 2.66 24.94 25.57
CA ALA A 111 3.57 25.97 26.08
C ALA A 111 3.18 27.41 25.65
N LEU A 112 2.51 27.56 24.51
CA LEU A 112 1.94 28.83 24.06
C LEU A 112 0.59 29.14 24.74
N ASP A 113 -0.25 28.15 24.96
CA ASP A 113 -1.55 28.29 25.63
C ASP A 113 -1.41 28.64 27.12
N ASP A 114 -0.35 28.21 27.79
CA ASP A 114 -0.03 28.66 29.16
C ASP A 114 0.28 30.17 29.26
N THR A 115 0.37 30.89 28.12
CA THR A 115 0.48 32.36 28.07
C THR A 115 -0.84 33.08 27.74
N ALA A 116 -1.96 32.37 27.62
CA ALA A 116 -3.27 32.96 27.31
C ALA A 116 -4.35 32.52 28.33
N PRO A 117 -5.14 33.43 28.93
CA PRO A 117 -6.17 33.06 29.89
C PRO A 117 -7.43 32.50 29.20
N SER A 118 -7.72 31.22 29.46
CA SER A 118 -9.03 30.58 29.72
C SER A 118 -10.23 30.86 28.78
N GLN A 119 -10.63 29.83 28.02
CA GLN A 119 -12.04 29.44 27.80
C GLN A 119 -12.14 27.92 27.52
N PRO A 120 -13.14 27.17 28.07
CA PRO A 120 -13.28 25.73 27.89
C PRO A 120 -14.41 25.36 26.89
N SER A 121 -14.21 24.30 26.09
CA SER A 121 -15.34 23.46 25.64
C SER A 121 -14.91 22.15 24.96
N ASP A 122 -15.48 21.07 25.50
CA ASP A 122 -15.99 19.87 24.85
C ASP A 122 -15.10 18.66 24.52
N GLU A 123 -15.17 17.75 25.48
CA GLU A 123 -15.06 16.30 25.37
C GLU A 123 -15.94 15.72 24.23
N HIS A 124 -15.35 14.86 23.39
CA HIS A 124 -15.90 13.52 23.12
C HIS A 124 -14.96 12.69 22.24
N ALA A 125 -14.16 11.86 22.91
CA ALA A 125 -13.51 10.70 22.32
C ALA A 125 -14.50 9.55 22.19
N GLN A 126 -14.62 8.95 21.00
CA GLN A 126 -15.06 7.56 20.85
C GLN A 126 -14.22 6.87 19.77
N SER A 127 -13.13 6.27 20.25
CA SER A 127 -12.39 5.21 19.58
C SER A 127 -13.18 3.90 19.69
N ASP A 128 -13.63 3.36 18.56
CA ASP A 128 -14.19 2.00 18.54
C ASP A 128 -13.27 1.07 17.72
N SER A 129 -12.71 0.10 18.42
CA SER A 129 -11.70 -0.86 18.00
C SER A 129 -12.23 -2.27 18.22
N MET A 130 -11.82 -3.19 17.33
CA MET A 130 -12.07 -4.65 17.29
C MET A 130 -13.20 -5.04 16.33
N THR A 131 -12.90 -5.71 15.22
CA THR A 131 -12.63 -7.16 15.26
C THR A 131 -11.77 -7.62 14.08
N THR A 132 -10.89 -8.57 14.42
CA THR A 132 -10.00 -9.37 13.58
C THR A 132 -10.76 -10.27 12.60
N GLU A 133 -10.42 -10.25 11.31
CA GLU A 133 -10.38 -11.45 10.44
C GLU A 133 -9.43 -11.20 9.24
N GLY A 134 -8.82 -12.28 8.76
CA GLY A 134 -7.58 -12.34 7.99
C GLY A 134 -7.44 -11.39 6.79
N GLU A 135 -6.24 -10.83 6.65
CA GLU A 135 -5.80 -9.99 5.55
C GLU A 135 -5.75 -10.78 4.23
N LYS A 136 -6.90 -10.95 3.57
CA LYS A 136 -6.93 -11.12 2.12
C LYS A 136 -6.55 -9.78 1.50
N ALA A 137 -5.58 -9.81 0.60
CA ALA A 137 -5.10 -8.64 -0.14
C ALA A 137 -6.29 -7.79 -0.60
N LYS A 138 -6.33 -6.52 -0.16
CA LYS A 138 -7.39 -5.57 -0.52
C LYS A 138 -7.29 -5.32 -2.03
N ALA A 139 -8.04 -6.08 -2.81
CA ALA A 139 -8.30 -5.73 -4.20
C ALA A 139 -9.01 -4.37 -4.17
N ASN A 140 -8.40 -3.35 -4.78
CA ASN A 140 -9.07 -2.09 -4.99
C ASN A 140 -10.37 -2.39 -5.75
N PRO A 141 -11.54 -2.02 -5.22
CA PRO A 141 -12.80 -2.29 -5.90
C PRO A 141 -12.74 -1.56 -7.23
N LYS A 142 -12.79 -2.31 -8.34
CA LYS A 142 -12.90 -1.73 -9.67
C LYS A 142 -14.16 -0.88 -9.69
N ILE A 143 -14.04 0.38 -10.11
CA ILE A 143 -15.16 1.30 -10.30
C ILE A 143 -16.22 0.58 -11.14
N GLY A 144 -17.44 0.46 -10.62
CA GLY A 144 -18.56 -0.21 -11.28
C GLY A 144 -18.80 -1.69 -10.93
N LYS A 145 -17.93 -2.37 -10.17
CA LYS A 145 -18.21 -3.74 -9.67
C LYS A 145 -18.82 -3.71 -8.27
N ILE A 146 -20.13 -3.91 -8.20
CA ILE A 146 -20.88 -4.10 -6.95
C ILE A 146 -20.87 -5.59 -6.61
N GLY A 147 -20.23 -5.94 -5.50
CA GLY A 147 -20.17 -7.31 -4.98
C GLY A 147 -19.16 -8.21 -5.69
N GLU A 148 -18.44 -9.00 -4.91
CA GLU A 148 -17.72 -10.17 -5.41
C GLU A 148 -18.81 -11.15 -5.88
N GLY A 149 -18.99 -11.30 -7.19
CA GLY A 149 -20.21 -11.88 -7.79
C GLY A 149 -20.72 -13.19 -7.17
N LYS A 150 -22.00 -13.53 -7.50
CA LYS A 150 -22.86 -14.63 -7.00
C LYS A 150 -23.82 -14.24 -5.85
N GLY A 151 -24.45 -13.07 -5.94
CA GLY A 151 -25.52 -12.68 -4.99
C GLY A 151 -25.05 -12.47 -3.54
N VAL A 152 -23.73 -12.40 -3.31
CA VAL A 152 -23.18 -12.15 -1.98
C VAL A 152 -23.37 -10.67 -1.64
N PRO A 153 -24.00 -10.34 -0.49
CA PRO A 153 -24.19 -8.96 -0.10
C PRO A 153 -22.86 -8.27 0.21
N LEU A 154 -22.82 -6.94 0.04
CA LEU A 154 -21.67 -6.12 0.38
C LEU A 154 -21.25 -6.31 1.85
N SER A 155 -19.93 -6.39 2.08
CA SER A 155 -19.41 -6.46 3.46
C SER A 155 -19.84 -5.24 4.28
N LYS A 156 -19.92 -5.37 5.61
CA LYS A 156 -20.33 -4.26 6.51
C LYS A 156 -19.52 -2.99 6.25
N ARG A 157 -18.19 -3.15 6.03
CA ARG A 157 -17.28 -2.04 5.72
C ARG A 157 -17.57 -1.39 4.36
N GLN A 158 -17.86 -2.19 3.34
CA GLN A 158 -18.25 -1.68 2.02
C GLN A 158 -19.58 -0.92 2.10
N ARG A 159 -20.57 -1.46 2.82
CA ARG A 159 -21.85 -0.77 3.06
C ARG A 159 -21.65 0.57 3.76
N LYS A 160 -20.86 0.63 4.84
CA LYS A 160 -20.56 1.90 5.53
C LYS A 160 -19.92 2.92 4.60
N ARG A 161 -18.95 2.50 3.77
CA ARG A 161 -18.31 3.37 2.77
C ARG A 161 -19.28 3.84 1.69
N ALA A 162 -20.13 2.95 1.18
CA ALA A 162 -21.16 3.30 0.20
C ALA A 162 -22.14 4.33 0.79
N LEU A 163 -22.60 4.14 2.03
CA LEU A 163 -23.47 5.10 2.71
C LEU A 163 -22.81 6.46 2.93
N GLN A 164 -21.52 6.49 3.28
CA GLN A 164 -20.77 7.75 3.41
C GLN A 164 -20.65 8.48 2.07
N LEU A 165 -20.36 7.75 0.99
CA LEU A 165 -20.29 8.31 -0.34
C LEU A 165 -21.65 8.88 -0.77
N GLU A 166 -22.73 8.12 -0.58
CA GLU A 166 -24.08 8.56 -0.91
C GLU A 166 -24.51 9.78 -0.07
N ARG A 167 -24.12 9.85 1.20
CA ARG A 167 -24.38 11.04 2.05
C ARG A 167 -23.77 12.31 1.47
N VAL A 168 -22.60 12.23 0.86
CA VAL A 168 -21.94 13.36 0.18
C VAL A 168 -22.55 13.61 -1.20
N ARG A 169 -22.91 12.55 -1.92
CA ARG A 169 -23.46 12.63 -3.29
C ARG A 169 -24.87 13.22 -3.33
N HIS A 170 -25.73 12.84 -2.38
CA HIS A 170 -27.14 13.23 -2.36
C HIS A 170 -27.38 14.75 -2.41
N PRO A 171 -26.75 15.58 -1.55
CA PRO A 171 -26.95 17.04 -1.64
C PRO A 171 -26.48 17.60 -2.98
N LEU A 172 -25.40 17.09 -3.56
CA LEU A 172 -24.91 17.53 -4.88
C LEU A 172 -25.91 17.25 -6.00
N ILE A 173 -26.62 16.12 -5.92
CA ILE A 173 -27.70 15.80 -6.86
C ILE A 173 -28.86 16.79 -6.69
N LEU A 174 -29.25 17.08 -5.45
CA LEU A 174 -30.35 17.99 -5.17
C LEU A 174 -30.05 19.45 -5.55
N THR A 175 -28.79 19.88 -5.51
CA THR A 175 -28.39 21.22 -5.96
C THR A 175 -28.49 21.43 -7.48
N ASN A 176 -28.64 20.35 -8.26
CA ASN A 176 -28.71 20.46 -9.71
C ASN A 176 -30.13 20.82 -10.18
N SER A 177 -30.29 21.99 -10.81
CA SER A 177 -31.58 22.49 -11.30
C SER A 177 -32.25 21.55 -12.32
N HIS A 178 -31.47 20.94 -13.21
CA HIS A 178 -31.98 20.00 -14.20
C HIS A 178 -32.54 18.73 -13.54
N PHE A 179 -31.88 18.27 -12.47
CA PHE A 179 -32.35 17.13 -11.70
C PHE A 179 -33.65 17.44 -10.95
N SER A 180 -33.78 18.66 -10.40
CA SER A 180 -35.01 19.11 -9.73
C SER A 180 -36.18 19.29 -10.69
N SER A 181 -35.93 19.68 -11.95
CA SER A 181 -36.99 19.86 -12.95
C SER A 181 -37.46 18.54 -13.55
N ASN A 182 -36.53 17.69 -13.99
CA ASN A 182 -36.83 16.38 -14.57
C ASN A 182 -35.71 15.37 -14.28
N PRO A 183 -35.85 14.56 -13.21
CA PRO A 183 -34.79 13.63 -12.81
C PRO A 183 -34.60 12.50 -13.84
N PHE A 184 -35.68 12.03 -14.48
CA PHE A 184 -35.62 10.93 -15.44
C PHE A 184 -34.93 11.32 -16.74
N GLU A 185 -35.20 12.53 -17.25
CA GLU A 185 -34.50 13.06 -18.42
C GLU A 185 -33.02 13.28 -18.15
N THR A 186 -32.69 13.83 -16.98
CA THR A 186 -31.29 14.02 -16.55
C THR A 186 -30.54 12.68 -16.47
N ILE A 187 -31.17 11.64 -15.92
CA ILE A 187 -30.59 10.29 -15.86
C ILE A 187 -30.44 9.70 -17.28
N ARG A 188 -31.42 9.87 -18.16
CA ARG A 188 -31.37 9.39 -19.55
C ARG A 188 -30.23 10.05 -20.32
N LEU A 189 -30.09 11.37 -20.23
CA LEU A 189 -28.99 12.12 -20.85
C LEU A 189 -27.62 11.68 -20.29
N HIS A 190 -27.51 11.52 -18.97
CA HIS A 190 -26.27 11.06 -18.35
C HIS A 190 -25.88 9.65 -18.85
N ALA A 191 -26.83 8.73 -18.91
CA ALA A 191 -26.60 7.37 -19.40
C ALA A 191 -26.20 7.36 -20.88
N GLN A 192 -26.87 8.16 -21.73
CA GLN A 192 -26.51 8.30 -23.13
C GLN A 192 -25.08 8.83 -23.31
N ASN A 193 -24.67 9.82 -22.50
CA ASN A 193 -23.35 10.43 -22.60
C ASN A 193 -22.22 9.57 -22.03
N THR A 194 -22.51 8.68 -21.07
CA THR A 194 -21.49 7.92 -20.31
C THR A 194 -21.44 6.43 -20.63
N LEU A 195 -22.56 5.76 -20.88
CA LEU A 195 -22.63 4.29 -21.02
C LEU A 195 -22.58 3.81 -22.47
N LEU A 196 -22.92 4.64 -23.45
CA LEU A 196 -22.94 4.26 -24.88
C LEU A 196 -21.57 4.38 -25.59
N LYS A 197 -20.49 4.76 -24.90
CA LYS A 197 -19.17 5.01 -25.52
C LYS A 197 -18.24 3.78 -25.61
N HIS A 198 -18.74 2.56 -25.42
CA HIS A 198 -17.94 1.34 -25.42
C HIS A 198 -18.56 0.22 -26.23
#